data_AF-A0AAJ1VPR0-F1
#
_entry.id   AF-A0AAJ1VPR0-F1
#
_cell.length_a   1.000
_cell.length_b   1.000
_cell.length_c   1.000
_cell.angle_alpha   90.00
_cell.angle_beta   90.00
_cell.angle_gamma   90.00
#
_symmetry.space_group_name_H-M   'P 1'
#
loop_
_entity.id
_entity.type
_entity.pdbx_description
1 polymer ?
#
loop_
_entity_poly.entity_id
_entity_poly.type
_entity_poly.pdbx_seq_one_letter_code
_entity_poly.pdbx_strand_id
1 'polypeptide(L)'
;AKVSAAGKVLGSLNNQITVNTVEQQLTEKNAEHVFTGATLVLDCSDNFTTRYTVNRFCLKVGIPLISGAAIASEGQLMCFDFRKT
;
A
#
# COMPACT_ATOMS: atom_id res chain seq x y z
N ALA A 1 5.57 4.90 -15.69
CA ALA A 1 4.97 6.24 -15.77
C ALA A 1 4.48 6.78 -14.41
N LYS A 2 3.43 6.21 -13.79
CA LYS A 2 2.85 6.73 -12.53
C LYS A 2 3.86 6.73 -11.36
N VAL A 3 4.54 5.61 -11.14
CA VAL A 3 5.43 5.44 -9.98
C VAL A 3 6.65 6.37 -10.05
N SER A 4 7.25 6.51 -11.24
CA SER A 4 8.36 7.45 -11.47
C SER A 4 7.94 8.91 -11.24
N ALA A 5 6.75 9.31 -11.71
CA ALA A 5 6.24 10.66 -11.49
C ALA A 5 6.00 10.95 -9.99
N ALA A 6 5.37 10.01 -9.27
CA ALA A 6 5.16 10.13 -7.83
C ALA A 6 6.48 10.24 -7.06
N GLY A 7 7.48 9.42 -7.40
CA GLY A 7 8.80 9.47 -6.78
C GLY A 7 9.49 10.83 -6.93
N LYS A 8 9.45 11.40 -8.14
CA LYS A 8 10.02 12.74 -8.41
C LYS A 8 9.31 13.83 -7.60
N VAL A 9 7.98 13.83 -7.59
CA VAL A 9 7.19 14.85 -6.88
C VAL A 9 7.43 14.76 -5.38
N LEU A 10 7.34 13.57 -4.78
CA LEU A 10 7.54 13.37 -3.35
C LEU A 10 8.95 13.79 -2.91
N GLY A 11 9.99 13.38 -3.66
CA GLY A 11 11.37 13.78 -3.36
C GLY A 11 11.62 15.29 -3.51
N SER A 12 10.88 15.98 -4.39
CA SER A 12 10.96 17.44 -4.53
C SER A 12 10.27 18.20 -3.39
N LEU A 13 9.22 17.61 -2.80
CA LEU A 13 8.47 18.21 -1.69
C LEU A 13 9.18 18.06 -0.35
N ASN A 14 9.85 16.93 -0.13
CA ASN A 14 10.64 16.69 1.07
C ASN A 14 11.89 15.88 0.71
N ASN A 15 13.07 16.49 0.80
CA ASN A 15 14.32 15.83 0.46
C ASN A 15 14.89 14.94 1.60
N GLN A 16 14.21 14.88 2.75
CA GLN A 16 14.61 14.05 3.88
C GLN A 16 14.01 12.64 3.84
N ILE A 17 13.11 12.35 2.89
CA ILE A 17 12.51 11.03 2.74
C ILE A 17 13.27 10.20 1.70
N THR A 18 13.28 8.89 1.90
CA THR A 18 13.69 7.92 0.88
C THR A 18 12.45 7.39 0.18
N VAL A 19 12.37 7.55 -1.15
CA VAL A 19 11.26 7.02 -1.95
C VAL A 19 11.72 5.84 -2.77
N ASN A 20 11.28 4.64 -2.39
CA ASN A 20 11.54 3.42 -3.15
C ASN A 20 10.34 3.11 -4.05
N THR A 21 10.52 3.27 -5.35
CA THR A 21 9.47 3.05 -6.34
C THR A 21 9.47 1.61 -6.83
N VAL A 22 8.29 0.96 -6.85
CA VAL A 22 8.11 -0.38 -7.44
C VAL A 22 7.13 -0.28 -8.60
N GLU A 23 7.64 -0.41 -9.84
CA GLU A 23 6.80 -0.41 -11.06
C GLU A 23 6.42 -1.84 -11.46
N GLN A 24 5.62 -2.48 -10.62
CA GLN A 24 5.11 -3.84 -10.85
C GLN A 24 3.65 -3.93 -10.40
N GLN A 25 2.85 -4.74 -11.09
CA GLN A 25 1.52 -5.09 -10.61
C GLN A 25 1.65 -5.95 -9.34
N LEU A 26 0.91 -5.61 -8.29
CA LEU A 26 0.88 -6.44 -7.08
C LEU A 26 0.11 -7.74 -7.36
N THR A 27 0.69 -8.85 -6.91
CA THR A 27 0.14 -10.21 -6.97
C THR A 27 0.47 -10.93 -5.67
N GLU A 28 -0.21 -12.04 -5.39
CA GLU A 28 0.14 -12.87 -4.23
C GLU A 28 1.59 -13.38 -4.28
N LYS A 29 2.15 -13.58 -5.49
CA LYS A 29 3.51 -14.11 -5.68
C LYS A 29 4.62 -13.10 -5.38
N ASN A 30 4.37 -11.81 -5.56
CA ASN A 30 5.37 -10.76 -5.33
C ASN A 30 5.09 -9.91 -4.09
N ALA A 31 3.96 -10.11 -3.39
CA ALA A 31 3.59 -9.31 -2.22
C ALA A 31 4.68 -9.27 -1.15
N GLU A 32 5.30 -10.40 -0.84
CA GLU A 32 6.38 -10.48 0.15
C GLU A 32 7.59 -9.61 -0.23
N HIS A 33 8.01 -9.69 -1.50
CA HIS A 33 9.08 -8.86 -2.02
C HIS A 33 8.72 -7.37 -2.01
N VAL A 34 7.51 -7.02 -2.47
CA VAL A 34 7.04 -5.63 -2.56
C VAL A 34 6.93 -4.97 -1.17
N PHE A 35 6.48 -5.71 -0.17
CA PHE A 35 6.27 -5.20 1.19
C PHE A 35 7.45 -5.45 2.13
N THR A 36 8.60 -5.87 1.62
CA THR A 36 9.79 -6.12 2.45
C THR A 36 10.17 -4.86 3.25
N GLY A 37 10.25 -5.00 4.57
CA GLY A 37 10.59 -3.91 5.49
C GLY A 37 9.46 -2.94 5.82
N ALA A 38 8.24 -3.16 5.31
CA ALA A 38 7.09 -2.34 5.67
C ALA A 38 6.69 -2.57 7.15
N THR A 39 6.37 -1.49 7.84
CA THR A 39 5.82 -1.52 9.22
C THR A 39 4.35 -1.08 9.28
N LEU A 40 3.84 -0.54 8.17
CA LEU A 40 2.47 -0.10 7.93
C LEU A 40 2.22 -0.19 6.43
N VAL A 41 1.04 -0.64 6.02
CA VAL A 41 0.62 -0.64 4.62
C VAL A 41 -0.58 0.27 4.43
N LEU A 42 -0.54 1.08 3.37
CA LEU A 42 -1.66 1.88 2.89
C LEU A 42 -2.19 1.27 1.59
N ASP A 43 -3.43 0.81 1.59
CA ASP A 43 -4.12 0.35 0.38
C ASP A 43 -4.94 1.49 -0.23
N CYS A 44 -4.51 1.93 -1.41
CA CYS A 44 -5.17 2.94 -2.24
C CYS A 44 -5.60 2.36 -3.61
N SER A 45 -5.82 1.04 -3.68
CA SER A 45 -6.17 0.37 -4.93
C SER A 45 -7.64 0.53 -5.31
N ASP A 46 -7.91 0.46 -6.61
CA ASP A 46 -9.23 0.65 -7.22
C ASP A 46 -9.95 -0.67 -7.52
N ASN A 47 -9.39 -1.82 -7.11
CA ASN A 47 -9.92 -3.13 -7.44
C ASN A 47 -9.82 -4.13 -6.28
N PHE A 48 -10.77 -5.06 -6.25
CA PHE A 48 -10.88 -6.05 -5.18
C PHE A 48 -9.70 -7.02 -5.12
N THR A 49 -9.13 -7.42 -6.27
CA THR A 49 -8.01 -8.37 -6.32
C THR A 49 -6.80 -7.86 -5.55
N THR A 50 -6.41 -6.60 -5.77
CA THR A 50 -5.32 -5.95 -5.03
C THR A 50 -5.69 -5.80 -3.55
N ARG A 51 -6.89 -5.29 -3.24
CA ARG A 51 -7.36 -5.11 -1.85
C ARG A 51 -7.28 -6.42 -1.04
N TYR A 52 -7.75 -7.53 -1.60
CA TYR A 52 -7.69 -8.83 -0.92
C TYR A 52 -6.27 -9.36 -0.81
N THR A 53 -5.42 -9.15 -1.82
CA THR A 53 -4.00 -9.53 -1.76
C THR A 53 -3.28 -8.81 -0.62
N VAL A 54 -3.48 -7.49 -0.52
CA VAL A 54 -2.89 -6.66 0.56
C VAL A 54 -3.40 -7.10 1.93
N ASN A 55 -4.72 -7.27 2.08
CA ASN A 55 -5.30 -7.69 3.35
C ASN A 55 -4.79 -9.05 3.82
N ARG A 56 -4.76 -10.06 2.93
CA ARG A 56 -4.25 -11.40 3.26
C ARG A 56 -2.78 -11.36 3.66
N PHE A 57 -1.97 -10.59 2.93
CA PHE A 57 -0.56 -10.42 3.26
C PHE A 57 -0.41 -9.78 4.65
N CYS A 58 -1.01 -8.61 4.87
CA CYS A 58 -0.91 -7.87 6.14
C CYS A 58 -1.39 -8.69 7.34
N LEU A 59 -2.50 -9.42 7.18
CA LEU A 59 -3.02 -10.34 8.19
C LEU A 59 -2.01 -11.47 8.49
N LYS A 60 -1.43 -12.09 7.45
CA LYS A 60 -0.47 -13.20 7.60
C LYS A 60 0.80 -12.77 8.36
N VAL A 61 1.28 -11.55 8.13
CA VAL A 61 2.56 -11.07 8.70
C VAL A 61 2.40 -10.14 9.89
N GLY A 62 1.16 -9.84 10.30
CA GLY A 62 0.87 -8.97 11.45
C GLY A 62 1.21 -7.49 11.22
N ILE A 63 1.24 -7.01 9.97
CA ILE A 63 1.49 -5.59 9.66
C ILE A 63 0.16 -4.82 9.66
N PRO A 64 0.03 -3.68 10.35
CA PRO A 64 -1.16 -2.84 10.28
C PRO A 64 -1.51 -2.40 8.85
N LEU A 65 -2.80 -2.36 8.54
CA LEU A 65 -3.33 -1.95 7.25
C LEU A 65 -4.30 -0.78 7.41
N ILE A 66 -4.09 0.29 6.62
CA ILE A 66 -5.08 1.33 6.40
C ILE A 66 -5.56 1.20 4.96
N SER A 67 -6.85 0.92 4.76
CA SER A 67 -7.44 0.81 3.43
C SER A 67 -8.37 1.98 3.17
N GLY A 68 -8.16 2.65 2.04
CA GLY A 68 -8.97 3.77 1.56
C GLY A 68 -9.61 3.43 0.21
N ALA A 69 -10.87 3.84 0.05
CA ALA A 69 -11.59 3.73 -1.22
C ALA A 69 -12.46 4.95 -1.44
N ALA A 70 -12.69 5.32 -2.70
CA ALA A 70 -13.59 6.41 -3.06
C ALA A 70 -14.43 6.02 -4.28
N ILE A 71 -15.71 6.37 -4.25
CA ILE A 71 -16.65 6.22 -5.35
C ILE A 71 -17.50 7.48 -5.45
N ALA A 72 -17.41 8.17 -6.59
CA ALA A 72 -18.05 9.46 -6.80
C ALA A 72 -17.75 10.46 -5.65
N SER A 73 -18.77 10.83 -4.86
CA SER A 73 -18.64 11.76 -3.73
C SER A 73 -18.56 11.06 -2.37
N GLU A 74 -18.46 9.73 -2.36
CA GLU A 74 -18.37 8.92 -1.14
C GLU A 74 -16.98 8.33 -0.98
N GLY A 75 -16.55 8.23 0.28
CA GLY A 75 -15.26 7.67 0.65
C GLY A 75 -15.41 6.71 1.82
N GLN A 76 -14.52 5.72 1.87
CA GLN A 76 -14.41 4.76 2.96
C GLN A 76 -12.96 4.72 3.44
N LEU A 77 -12.79 4.66 4.76
CA LEU A 77 -11.49 4.50 5.40
C LEU A 77 -11.63 3.48 6.53
N MET A 78 -10.76 2.48 6.54
CA MET A 78 -10.72 1.45 7.57
C MET A 78 -9.29 1.22 8.05
N CYS A 79 -9.13 0.98 9.35
CA CYS A 79 -7.85 0.64 9.97
C CYS A 79 -7.95 -0.76 10.58
N PHE A 80 -6.99 -1.61 10.26
CA PHE A 80 -6.86 -2.97 10.78
C PHE A 80 -5.51 -3.12 11.47
N ASP A 81 -5.51 -3.33 12.78
CA ASP A 81 -4.29 -3.60 13.56
C ASP A 81 -4.13 -5.10 13.79
N PHE A 82 -3.34 -5.75 12.94
CA PHE A 82 -3.07 -7.20 13.01
C PHE A 82 -1.96 -7.59 13.98
N ARG A 83 -1.35 -6.64 14.70
CA ARG A 83 -0.30 -6.94 15.70
C ARG A 83 -0.85 -7.52 17.01
N LYS A 84 -2.18 -7.47 17.20
CA LYS A 84 -2.87 -7.80 18.46
C LYS A 84 -3.58 -9.15 18.46
N THR A 85 -3.23 -10.05 17.55
CA THR A 85 -3.70 -11.45 17.58
C THR A 85 -2.84 -12.32 18.46
#